data_AF-A0A960L486-F1
#
_entry.id   AF-A0A960L486-F1
#
_cell.length_a   1.000
_cell.length_b   1.000
_cell.length_c   1.000
_cell.angle_alpha   90.00
_cell.angle_beta   90.00
_cell.angle_gamma   90.00
#
_symmetry.space_group_name_H-M   'P 1'
#
loop_
_entity.id
_entity.type
_entity.pdbx_description
1 polymer ?
#
loop_
_entity_poly.entity_id
_entity_poly.type
_entity_poly.pdbx_seq_one_letter_code
_entity_poly.pdbx_strand_id
1 'polypeptide(L)'
;AQIITFGTLAAKAVIRDVGRVMGVPYAKVDRIAKMVPDMTRSLAQAAKDEPLKSEAKKDPEVGQIVEIGSRLEGLTRHASMHAAGVVITPRPTEELVPLYRVKKGGVETIMTQWDKDVVEDLGLLKMDFLGLRTLTVLDDAVKILAQQGIEIDLERLPLDDDKTFQLFCDGKTSGVFQFESGGM
;
A
#
# COMPACT_ATOMS: atom_id res chain seq x y z
N ALA A 1 6.09 -19.83 -4.39
CA ALA A 1 5.46 -19.35 -3.13
C ALA A 1 5.13 -17.86 -3.25
N GLN A 2 4.25 -17.31 -2.41
CA GLN A 2 4.09 -15.84 -2.34
C GLN A 2 5.35 -15.22 -1.73
N ILE A 3 5.68 -13.98 -2.08
CA ILE A 3 6.79 -13.24 -1.47
C ILE A 3 6.27 -12.52 -0.22
N ILE A 4 7.02 -12.58 0.87
CA ILE A 4 6.70 -11.83 2.08
C ILE A 4 7.07 -10.35 1.91
N THR A 5 6.35 -9.49 2.60
CA THR A 5 6.73 -8.10 2.83
C THR A 5 6.65 -7.79 4.31
N PHE A 6 7.37 -6.76 4.73
CA PHE A 6 7.43 -6.36 6.12
C PHE A 6 6.78 -5.01 6.30
N GLY A 7 5.72 -4.97 7.11
CA GLY A 7 5.14 -3.70 7.53
C GLY A 7 6.07 -3.03 8.53
N THR A 8 6.60 -1.87 8.20
CA THR A 8 7.46 -1.07 9.09
C THR A 8 6.66 -0.03 9.87
N LEU A 9 7.21 0.45 10.97
CA LEU A 9 6.63 1.52 11.77
C LEU A 9 6.83 2.88 11.08
N ALA A 10 5.84 3.31 10.30
CA ALA A 10 5.80 4.66 9.73
C ALA A 10 5.47 5.73 10.79
N ALA A 11 5.88 6.99 10.58
CA ALA A 11 5.73 8.11 11.52
C ALA A 11 4.37 8.20 12.25
N LYS A 12 3.25 8.14 11.51
CA LYS A 12 1.91 8.19 12.12
C LYS A 12 1.56 6.92 12.89
N ALA A 13 1.98 5.76 12.37
CA ALA A 13 1.70 4.47 12.98
C ALA A 13 2.48 4.30 14.29
N VAL A 14 3.75 4.74 14.31
CA VAL A 14 4.59 4.65 15.52
C VAL A 14 4.07 5.55 16.65
N ILE A 15 3.59 6.77 16.35
CA ILE A 15 2.91 7.63 17.33
C ILE A 15 1.71 6.89 17.95
N ARG A 16 0.90 6.25 17.11
CA ARG A 16 -0.30 5.51 17.55
C ARG A 16 0.03 4.31 18.43
N ASP A 17 1.04 3.53 18.05
CA ASP A 17 1.44 2.35 18.79
C ASP A 17 2.11 2.72 20.12
N VAL A 18 3.02 3.70 20.13
CA VAL A 18 3.67 4.20 21.36
C VAL A 18 2.65 4.81 22.32
N GLY A 19 1.77 5.70 21.83
CA GLY A 19 0.73 6.32 22.66
C GLY A 19 -0.21 5.29 23.28
N ARG A 20 -0.56 4.22 22.54
CA ARG A 20 -1.36 3.11 23.08
C ARG A 20 -0.64 2.40 24.23
N VAL A 21 0.64 2.09 24.07
CA VAL A 21 1.44 1.40 25.12
C VAL A 21 1.60 2.28 26.35
N MET A 22 1.74 3.59 26.17
CA MET A 22 1.81 4.56 27.27
C MET A 22 0.46 4.82 27.97
N GLY A 23 -0.64 4.22 27.50
CA GLY A 23 -1.96 4.39 28.10
C GLY A 23 -2.65 5.71 27.74
N VAL A 24 -2.17 6.41 26.71
CA VAL A 24 -2.72 7.71 26.29
C VAL A 24 -4.04 7.50 25.54
N PRO A 25 -5.10 8.30 25.82
CA PRO A 25 -6.38 8.15 25.15
C PRO A 25 -6.27 8.24 23.62
N TYR A 26 -6.91 7.30 22.91
CA TYR A 26 -6.83 7.19 21.44
C TYR A 26 -7.12 8.52 20.72
N ALA A 27 -8.12 9.28 21.17
CA ALA A 27 -8.47 10.57 20.57
C ALA A 27 -7.32 11.58 20.62
N LYS A 28 -6.55 11.61 21.72
CA LYS A 28 -5.37 12.46 21.87
C LYS A 28 -4.26 11.98 20.94
N VAL A 29 -4.00 10.69 20.90
CA VAL A 29 -2.96 10.09 20.05
C VAL A 29 -3.26 10.28 18.55
N ASP A 30 -4.51 10.11 18.13
CA ASP A 30 -4.90 10.33 16.74
C ASP A 30 -4.80 11.81 16.35
N ARG A 31 -5.12 12.73 17.26
CA ARG A 31 -4.90 14.18 17.07
C ARG A 31 -3.42 14.47 16.81
N ILE A 32 -2.53 13.90 17.62
CA ILE A 32 -1.06 14.08 17.46
C ILE A 32 -0.58 13.46 16.14
N ALA A 33 -1.03 12.24 15.80
CA ALA A 33 -0.64 11.58 14.56
C ALA A 33 -1.07 12.37 13.32
N LYS A 34 -2.21 13.09 13.38
CA LYS A 34 -2.68 13.97 12.30
C LYS A 34 -1.86 15.26 12.14
N MET A 35 -1.07 15.65 13.15
CA MET A 35 -0.14 16.77 13.05
C MET A 35 1.08 16.45 12.18
N VAL A 36 1.38 15.18 11.95
CA VAL A 36 2.44 14.75 11.04
C VAL A 36 1.94 14.90 9.59
N PRO A 37 2.63 15.66 8.72
CA PRO A 37 2.29 15.72 7.29
C PRO A 37 2.41 14.34 6.61
N ASP A 38 1.52 14.04 5.65
CA ASP A 38 1.54 12.74 4.95
C ASP A 38 2.84 12.51 4.16
N MET A 39 3.46 13.57 3.63
CA MET A 39 4.70 13.51 2.84
C MET A 39 5.98 13.64 3.68
N THR A 40 5.89 13.37 4.98
CA THR A 40 7.03 13.46 5.89
C THR A 40 7.99 12.29 5.67
N ARG A 41 9.30 12.57 5.60
CA ARG A 41 10.33 11.52 5.48
C ARG A 41 10.60 10.76 6.78
N SER A 42 10.54 11.43 7.93
CA SER A 42 10.75 10.83 9.26
C SER A 42 10.01 11.60 10.36
N LEU A 43 9.64 10.91 11.43
CA LEU A 43 9.07 11.53 12.62
C LEU A 43 10.03 12.57 13.23
N ALA A 44 11.34 12.32 13.18
CA ALA A 44 12.36 13.26 13.64
C ALA A 44 12.37 14.58 12.86
N GLN A 45 12.00 14.55 11.57
CA GLN A 45 11.80 15.76 10.77
C GLN A 45 10.49 16.45 11.15
N ALA A 46 9.36 15.72 11.19
CA ALA A 46 8.08 16.31 11.59
C ALA A 46 8.10 16.92 12.99
N ALA A 47 8.89 16.38 13.91
CA ALA A 47 9.07 16.92 15.25
C ALA A 47 9.68 18.33 15.28
N LYS A 48 10.30 18.77 14.18
CA LYS A 48 10.88 20.12 14.03
C LYS A 48 9.91 21.12 13.42
N ASP A 49 8.82 20.63 12.84
CA ASP A 49 7.84 21.42 12.12
C ASP A 49 6.59 21.68 12.99
N GLU A 50 5.92 22.81 12.73
CA GLU A 50 4.63 23.09 13.35
C GLU A 50 3.51 22.28 12.65
N PRO A 51 2.49 21.81 13.38
CA PRO A 51 2.19 22.11 14.79
C PRO A 51 2.82 21.15 15.80
N LEU A 52 3.47 20.06 15.37
CA LEU A 52 3.94 19.00 16.26
C LEU A 52 5.00 19.49 17.25
N LYS A 53 5.90 20.38 16.79
CA LYS A 53 6.95 20.98 17.63
C LYS A 53 6.40 21.76 18.81
N SER A 54 5.40 22.63 18.61
CA SER A 54 4.85 23.41 19.71
C SER A 54 4.05 22.53 20.68
N GLU A 55 3.33 21.52 20.18
CA GLU A 55 2.58 20.58 21.03
C GLU A 55 3.53 19.74 21.90
N ALA A 56 4.61 19.20 21.32
CA ALA A 56 5.61 18.42 22.05
C ALA A 56 6.34 19.23 23.14
N LYS A 57 6.42 20.56 23.00
CA LYS A 57 6.96 21.46 24.03
C LYS A 57 5.96 21.79 25.13
N LYS A 58 4.67 21.85 24.80
CA LYS A 58 3.60 22.19 25.75
C LYS A 58 3.22 21.00 26.63
N ASP A 59 3.18 19.81 26.03
CA ASP A 59 2.73 18.59 26.68
C ASP A 59 3.87 17.56 26.76
N PRO A 60 4.42 17.31 27.97
CA PRO A 60 5.50 16.34 28.17
C PRO A 60 5.18 14.93 27.68
N GLU A 61 3.90 14.52 27.73
CA GLU A 61 3.47 13.21 27.27
C GLU A 61 3.63 13.10 25.74
N VAL A 62 3.33 14.19 25.01
CA VAL A 62 3.55 14.26 23.56
C VAL A 62 5.04 14.24 23.23
N GLY A 63 5.85 14.98 24.00
CA GLY A 63 7.30 14.95 23.86
C GLY A 63 7.89 13.54 23.98
N GLN A 64 7.44 12.78 24.98
CA GLN A 64 7.85 11.39 25.18
C GLN A 64 7.41 10.46 24.04
N ILE A 65 6.16 10.58 23.56
CA ILE A 65 5.67 9.79 22.43
C ILE A 65 6.54 10.04 21.18
N VAL A 66 6.84 11.30 20.89
CA VAL A 66 7.65 11.68 19.72
C VAL A 66 9.08 11.19 19.86
N GLU A 67 9.68 11.28 21.05
CA GLU A 67 11.04 10.79 21.30
C GLU A 67 11.14 9.28 21.13
N ILE A 68 10.28 8.52 21.82
CA ILE A 68 10.26 7.06 21.73
C ILE A 68 9.91 6.63 20.30
N GLY A 69 8.92 7.27 19.70
CA GLY A 69 8.49 7.00 18.33
C GLY A 69 9.62 7.22 17.32
N SER A 70 10.43 8.26 17.49
CA SER A 70 11.56 8.53 16.59
C SER A 70 12.66 7.46 16.68
N ARG A 71 12.78 6.76 17.81
CA ARG A 71 13.73 5.64 17.96
C ARG A 71 13.18 4.32 17.40
N LEU A 72 11.86 4.17 17.34
CA LEU A 72 11.18 2.95 16.86
C LEU A 72 10.75 3.04 15.39
N GLU A 73 10.75 4.23 14.80
CA GLU A 73 10.45 4.45 13.39
C GLU A 73 11.35 3.60 12.49
N GLY A 74 10.77 3.00 11.44
CA GLY A 74 11.48 2.17 10.48
C GLY A 74 11.71 0.72 10.93
N LEU A 75 11.51 0.40 12.22
CA LEU A 75 11.58 -0.99 12.68
C LEU A 75 10.45 -1.83 12.08
N THR A 76 10.75 -3.09 11.79
CA THR A 76 9.79 -4.07 11.30
C THR A 76 8.77 -4.41 12.39
N ARG A 77 7.49 -4.27 12.05
CA ARG A 77 6.36 -4.50 12.97
C ARG A 77 5.74 -5.87 12.83
N HIS A 78 5.51 -6.31 11.58
CA HIS A 78 4.86 -7.59 11.30
C HIS A 78 5.17 -8.08 9.89
N ALA A 79 5.08 -9.40 9.72
CA ALA A 79 5.06 -10.05 8.42
C ALA A 79 3.71 -9.81 7.73
N SER A 80 3.77 -9.54 6.43
CA SER A 80 2.60 -9.43 5.55
C SER A 80 2.90 -10.08 4.20
N MET A 81 1.88 -10.24 3.37
CA MET A 81 2.02 -10.78 2.02
C MET A 81 2.34 -9.65 1.04
N HIS A 82 3.30 -9.85 0.13
CA HIS A 82 3.49 -8.95 -1.00
C HIS A 82 2.24 -9.00 -1.88
N ALA A 83 1.67 -7.84 -2.21
CA ALA A 83 0.35 -7.76 -2.86
C ALA A 83 0.30 -8.45 -4.24
N ALA A 84 1.44 -8.61 -4.90
CA ALA A 84 1.53 -9.18 -6.25
C ALA A 84 2.61 -10.26 -6.41
N GLY A 85 3.51 -10.43 -5.44
CA GLY A 85 4.82 -11.03 -5.70
C GLY A 85 4.80 -12.53 -5.52
N VAL A 86 5.10 -13.29 -6.56
CA VAL A 86 5.23 -14.74 -6.53
C VAL A 86 6.63 -15.13 -6.98
N VAL A 87 7.27 -16.02 -6.21
CA VAL A 87 8.54 -16.64 -6.61
C VAL A 87 8.29 -18.00 -7.25
N ILE A 88 8.95 -18.24 -8.38
CA ILE A 88 8.94 -19.50 -9.13
C ILE A 88 10.36 -20.07 -9.10
N THR A 89 10.47 -21.32 -8.65
CA THR A 89 11.76 -21.98 -8.42
C THR A 89 11.92 -23.23 -9.30
N PRO A 90 13.13 -23.56 -9.77
CA PRO A 90 13.37 -24.76 -10.58
C PRO A 90 13.39 -26.06 -9.77
N ARG A 91 13.43 -25.95 -8.44
CA ARG A 91 13.42 -27.04 -7.44
C ARG A 91 12.37 -26.70 -6.37
N PRO A 92 12.01 -27.64 -5.47
CA PRO A 92 11.13 -27.35 -4.34
C PRO A 92 11.57 -26.08 -3.61
N THR A 93 10.62 -25.17 -3.35
CA THR A 93 10.93 -23.81 -2.90
C THR A 93 11.63 -23.82 -1.53
N GLU A 94 11.25 -24.74 -0.65
CA GLU A 94 11.86 -24.95 0.68
C GLU A 94 13.33 -25.37 0.65
N GLU A 95 13.85 -25.89 -0.47
CA GLU A 95 15.28 -26.19 -0.63
C GLU A 95 16.12 -24.96 -0.92
N LEU A 96 15.49 -23.87 -1.39
CA LEU A 96 16.18 -22.66 -1.86
C LEU A 96 15.95 -21.46 -0.94
N VAL A 97 14.74 -21.33 -0.40
CA VAL A 97 14.34 -20.20 0.44
C VAL A 97 13.57 -20.68 1.68
N PRO A 98 13.86 -20.14 2.87
CA PRO A 98 13.06 -20.44 4.06
C PRO A 98 11.63 -19.95 3.86
N LEU A 99 10.66 -20.74 4.33
CA LEU A 99 9.24 -20.48 4.15
C LEU A 99 8.56 -20.04 5.45
N TYR A 100 7.57 -19.17 5.32
CA TYR A 100 6.70 -18.71 6.38
C TYR A 100 5.25 -19.06 6.06
N ARG A 101 4.54 -19.59 7.04
CA ARG A 101 3.17 -20.07 6.87
C ARG A 101 2.23 -19.21 7.68
N VAL A 102 1.21 -18.67 7.03
CA VAL A 102 0.16 -17.88 7.68
C VAL A 102 -1.18 -18.60 7.53
N LYS A 103 -1.89 -18.73 8.65
CA LYS A 103 -3.30 -19.17 8.67
C LYS A 103 -4.15 -17.98 9.07
N LYS A 104 -4.93 -17.44 8.15
CA LYS A 104 -5.85 -16.33 8.41
C LYS A 104 -7.21 -16.63 7.78
N GLY A 105 -8.27 -16.61 8.60
CA GLY A 105 -9.64 -16.83 8.12
C GLY A 105 -9.88 -18.20 7.47
N GLY A 106 -9.16 -19.24 7.90
CA GLY A 106 -9.27 -20.59 7.33
C GLY A 106 -8.49 -20.82 6.03
N VAL A 107 -7.90 -19.77 5.45
CA VAL A 107 -7.00 -19.89 4.29
C VAL A 107 -5.56 -20.00 4.78
N GLU A 108 -4.87 -21.02 4.30
CA GLU A 108 -3.44 -21.24 4.54
C GLU A 108 -2.65 -20.68 3.36
N THR A 109 -1.70 -19.79 3.64
CA THR A 109 -0.81 -19.25 2.60
C THR A 109 0.65 -19.48 2.99
N ILE A 110 1.43 -19.89 2.00
CA ILE A 110 2.87 -20.11 2.10
C ILE A 110 3.57 -18.93 1.43
N MET A 111 4.41 -18.27 2.21
CA MET A 111 5.23 -17.14 1.80
C MET A 111 6.70 -17.47 1.97
N THR A 112 7.59 -16.77 1.27
CA THR A 112 9.03 -16.75 1.61
C THR A 112 9.24 -16.10 2.98
N GLN A 113 10.40 -16.29 3.63
CA GLN A 113 10.81 -15.47 4.77
C GLN A 113 11.68 -14.27 4.34
N TRP A 114 12.19 -14.30 3.11
CA TRP A 114 12.95 -13.24 2.50
C TRP A 114 12.08 -12.36 1.61
N ASP A 115 12.27 -11.06 1.69
CA ASP A 115 11.52 -10.09 0.91
C ASP A 115 11.92 -10.12 -0.59
N LYS A 116 11.30 -9.25 -1.38
CA LYS A 116 11.48 -9.22 -2.82
C LYS A 116 12.94 -8.98 -3.22
N ASP A 117 13.67 -8.16 -2.48
CA ASP A 117 15.00 -7.70 -2.87
C ASP A 117 15.99 -8.85 -2.67
N VAL A 118 15.90 -9.55 -1.53
CA VAL A 118 16.73 -10.73 -1.26
C VAL A 118 16.39 -11.89 -2.22
N VAL A 119 15.11 -12.10 -2.54
CA VAL A 119 14.70 -13.13 -3.51
C VAL A 119 15.26 -12.86 -4.90
N GLU A 120 15.30 -11.59 -5.31
CA GLU A 120 15.86 -11.14 -6.59
C GLU A 120 17.39 -11.28 -6.62
N ASP A 121 18.09 -10.90 -5.55
CA ASP A 121 19.54 -11.04 -5.39
C ASP A 121 20.02 -12.51 -5.46
N LEU A 122 19.17 -13.46 -5.06
CA LEU A 122 19.43 -14.90 -5.18
C LEU A 122 19.26 -15.43 -6.62
N GLY A 123 18.85 -14.57 -7.56
CA GLY A 123 18.62 -14.93 -8.95
C GLY A 123 17.38 -15.80 -9.17
N LEU A 124 16.41 -15.76 -8.25
CA LEU A 124 15.16 -16.50 -8.39
C LEU A 124 14.17 -15.71 -9.26
N LEU A 125 13.39 -16.45 -10.06
CA LEU A 125 12.38 -15.84 -10.91
C LEU A 125 11.24 -15.28 -10.04
N LYS A 126 11.10 -13.95 -10.06
CA LYS A 126 9.98 -13.23 -9.48
C LYS A 126 8.99 -12.86 -10.59
N MET A 127 7.70 -13.08 -10.34
CA MET A 127 6.60 -12.57 -11.16
C MET A 127 5.64 -11.78 -10.28
N ASP A 128 5.24 -10.60 -10.75
CA ASP A 128 4.23 -9.77 -10.10
C ASP A 128 2.86 -9.95 -10.78
N PHE A 129 1.88 -10.45 -10.04
CA PHE A 129 0.47 -10.58 -10.44
C PHE A 129 -0.35 -9.46 -9.82
N LEU A 130 -0.59 -8.39 -10.59
CA LEU A 130 -1.33 -7.24 -10.11
C LEU A 130 -2.84 -7.43 -10.27
N GLY A 131 -3.60 -7.26 -9.19
CA GLY A 131 -5.06 -7.22 -9.23
C GLY A 131 -5.57 -5.83 -9.61
N LEU A 132 -5.60 -5.51 -10.91
CA LEU A 132 -6.08 -4.22 -11.38
C LEU A 132 -7.61 -4.22 -11.54
N ARG A 133 -8.32 -3.51 -10.67
CA ARG A 133 -9.80 -3.42 -10.68
C ARG A 133 -10.36 -2.95 -12.04
N THR A 134 -9.61 -2.10 -12.74
CA THR A 134 -9.97 -1.61 -14.08
C THR A 134 -10.24 -2.74 -15.07
N LEU A 135 -9.47 -3.84 -15.01
CA LEU A 135 -9.67 -4.98 -15.89
C LEU A 135 -11.00 -5.68 -15.61
N THR A 136 -11.38 -5.83 -14.33
CA THR A 136 -12.69 -6.37 -13.95
C THR A 136 -13.84 -5.48 -14.44
N VAL A 137 -13.70 -4.15 -14.28
CA VAL A 137 -14.71 -3.20 -14.75
C VAL A 137 -14.90 -3.28 -16.27
N LEU A 138 -13.80 -3.36 -17.02
CA LEU A 138 -13.85 -3.52 -18.48
C LEU A 138 -14.48 -4.84 -18.89
N ASP A 139 -14.11 -5.95 -18.25
CA ASP A 139 -14.69 -7.28 -18.50
C ASP A 139 -16.20 -7.31 -18.22
N ASP A 140 -16.64 -6.73 -17.10
CA ASP A 140 -18.07 -6.60 -16.77
C ASP A 140 -18.81 -5.74 -17.80
N ALA A 141 -18.22 -4.62 -18.22
CA ALA A 141 -18.81 -3.74 -19.22
C ALA A 141 -19.01 -4.44 -20.57
N VAL A 142 -18.00 -5.17 -21.06
CA VAL A 142 -18.09 -5.95 -22.31
C VAL A 142 -19.17 -7.03 -22.21
N LYS A 143 -19.26 -7.74 -21.08
CA LYS A 143 -20.30 -8.76 -20.86
C LYS A 143 -21.72 -8.18 -20.87
N ILE A 144 -21.91 -7.00 -20.29
CA ILE A 144 -23.21 -6.30 -20.29
C ILE A 144 -23.59 -5.88 -21.72
N LEU A 145 -22.63 -5.35 -22.48
CA LEU A 145 -22.85 -4.95 -23.87
C LEU A 145 -23.15 -6.14 -24.78
N ALA A 146 -22.49 -7.28 -24.56
CA ALA A 146 -22.77 -8.52 -25.29
C ALA A 146 -24.22 -9.00 -25.09
N GLN A 147 -24.80 -8.82 -23.89
CA GLN A 147 -26.23 -9.13 -23.64
C GLN A 147 -27.18 -8.25 -24.45
N GLN A 148 -26.71 -7.08 -24.91
CA GLN A 148 -27.45 -6.17 -25.78
C GLN A 148 -27.16 -6.41 -27.28
N GLY A 149 -26.39 -7.45 -27.60
CA GLY A 149 -25.97 -7.77 -28.97
C GLY A 149 -24.82 -6.90 -29.49
N ILE A 150 -24.12 -6.17 -28.61
CA ILE A 150 -22.98 -5.34 -28.95
C ILE A 150 -21.70 -6.09 -28.56
N GLU A 151 -20.95 -6.56 -29.54
CA GLU A 151 -19.64 -7.19 -29.31
C GLU A 151 -18.53 -6.13 -29.38
N ILE A 152 -17.65 -6.12 -28.39
CA ILE A 152 -16.49 -5.23 -28.32
C ILE A 152 -15.23 -6.06 -28.11
N ASP A 153 -14.25 -5.86 -28.98
CA ASP A 153 -12.89 -6.35 -28.81
C ASP A 153 -12.01 -5.22 -28.28
N LEU A 154 -11.66 -5.29 -27.00
CA LEU A 154 -10.84 -4.27 -26.32
C LEU A 154 -9.43 -4.14 -26.93
N GLU A 155 -8.89 -5.20 -27.54
CA GLU A 155 -7.54 -5.18 -28.14
C GLU A 155 -7.52 -4.46 -29.50
N ARG A 156 -8.69 -4.21 -30.10
CA ARG A 156 -8.83 -3.67 -31.46
C ARG A 156 -9.57 -2.34 -31.52
N LEU A 157 -9.74 -1.67 -30.39
CA LEU A 157 -10.37 -0.34 -30.36
C LEU A 157 -9.54 0.68 -31.15
N PRO A 158 -10.17 1.56 -31.95
CA PRO A 158 -9.50 2.68 -32.58
C PRO A 158 -8.99 3.66 -31.51
N LEU A 159 -7.79 4.21 -31.73
CA LEU A 159 -7.15 5.14 -30.78
C LEU A 159 -7.43 6.62 -31.11
N ASP A 160 -8.20 6.86 -32.17
CA ASP A 160 -8.51 8.16 -32.76
C ASP A 160 -10.01 8.49 -32.71
N ASP A 161 -10.77 7.92 -31.77
CA ASP A 161 -12.20 8.18 -31.62
C ASP A 161 -12.49 9.59 -31.09
N ASP A 162 -13.04 10.46 -31.96
CA ASP A 162 -13.38 11.85 -31.64
C ASP A 162 -14.29 12.00 -30.41
N LYS A 163 -15.25 11.08 -30.22
CA LYS A 163 -16.19 11.14 -29.08
C LYS A 163 -15.48 10.88 -27.76
N THR A 164 -14.53 9.95 -27.74
CA THR A 164 -13.66 9.69 -26.59
C THR A 164 -12.85 10.94 -26.25
N PHE A 165 -12.23 11.59 -27.23
CA PHE A 165 -11.50 12.85 -26.98
C PHE A 165 -12.39 13.97 -26.47
N GLN A 166 -13.61 14.12 -27.02
CA GLN A 166 -14.55 15.14 -26.55
C GLN A 166 -14.90 14.96 -25.06
N LEU A 167 -15.01 13.72 -24.57
CA LEU A 167 -15.23 13.44 -23.15
C LEU A 167 -14.09 13.99 -22.27
N PHE A 168 -12.84 13.87 -22.73
CA PHE A 168 -11.68 14.47 -22.07
C PHE A 168 -11.69 16.01 -22.17
N CYS A 169 -11.99 16.57 -23.35
CA CYS A 169 -12.09 18.03 -23.52
C CYS A 169 -13.16 18.67 -22.63
N ASP A 170 -14.26 17.95 -22.38
CA ASP A 170 -15.34 18.37 -21.50
C ASP A 170 -15.00 18.22 -20.00
N GLY A 171 -13.84 17.65 -19.65
CA GLY A 171 -13.45 17.36 -18.27
C GLY A 171 -14.31 16.29 -17.59
N LYS A 172 -14.98 15.43 -18.37
CA LYS A 172 -15.90 14.40 -17.85
C LYS A 172 -15.15 13.11 -17.51
N THR A 173 -14.06 13.21 -16.76
CA THR A 173 -13.11 12.10 -16.49
C THR A 173 -13.44 11.28 -15.24
N SER A 174 -14.59 11.51 -14.60
CA SER A 174 -15.04 10.70 -13.46
C SER A 174 -15.20 9.23 -13.89
N GLY A 175 -14.48 8.32 -13.23
CA GLY A 175 -14.45 6.89 -13.57
C GLY A 175 -13.53 6.53 -14.74
N VAL A 176 -12.74 7.49 -15.26
CA VAL A 176 -11.69 7.23 -16.25
C VAL A 176 -10.40 6.91 -15.51
N PHE A 177 -9.95 5.66 -15.61
CA PHE A 177 -8.75 5.18 -14.93
C PHE A 177 -7.55 6.12 -15.16
N GLN A 178 -6.87 6.50 -14.06
CA GLN A 178 -5.75 7.46 -13.99
C GLN A 178 -6.10 8.96 -14.10
N PHE A 179 -7.34 9.34 -14.42
CA PHE A 179 -7.74 10.74 -14.62
C PHE A 179 -8.85 11.23 -13.68
N GLU A 180 -9.05 10.56 -12.54
CA GLU A 180 -10.16 10.85 -11.60
C GLU A 180 -9.84 11.95 -10.57
N SER A 181 -8.58 12.35 -10.42
CA SER A 181 -8.19 13.33 -9.40
C SER A 181 -8.56 14.75 -9.83
N GLY A 182 -9.10 15.58 -8.95
CA GLY A 182 -9.53 16.94 -9.31
C GLY A 182 -8.44 17.93 -9.72
N GLY A 183 -7.15 17.57 -9.60
CA GLY A 183 -6.03 18.35 -10.13
C GLY A 183 -5.59 17.95 -11.54
N MET A 184 -6.12 16.84 -12.06
CA MET A 184 -5.98 16.38 -13.45
C MET A 184 -7.18 16.86 -14.25
#